data_AF-A0A5N9DUN5-F1
#
_entry.id   AF-A0A5N9DUN5-F1
#
_cell.length_a   1.000
_cell.length_b   1.000
_cell.length_c   1.000
_cell.angle_alpha   90.00
_cell.angle_beta   90.00
_cell.angle_gamma   90.00
#
_symmetry.space_group_name_H-M   'P 1'
#
loop_
_entity.id
_entity.type
_entity.pdbx_description
1 polymer ?
#
loop_
_entity_poly.entity_id
_entity_poly.type
_entity_poly.pdbx_seq_one_letter_code
_entity_poly.pdbx_strand_id
1 'polypeptide(L)'
;MIEIFKQKSTLAILLTSLVISTFIGIIISLTILNTDSKASGTNKLGSNLILATGGTARLSEWDQKIEGQNWEEIQPLTLNEATKLKWEKESECVPNVGYYSKKSDNSKSIEPYSLIFDNNEKVIGIYMVSEKEQQPPWQKMQNTGPFRNPHWGIHIFFTPPPTSCQ
;
A
#
# COMPACT_ATOMS: atom_id res chain seq x y z
N MET A 1 -68.67 -25.17 -25.03
CA MET A 1 -68.43 -23.89 -24.31
C MET A 1 -67.32 -24.01 -23.24
N ILE A 2 -67.19 -25.14 -22.52
CA ILE A 2 -66.21 -25.35 -21.44
C ILE A 2 -64.74 -25.40 -21.91
N GLU A 3 -64.45 -25.95 -23.10
CA GLU A 3 -63.06 -26.04 -23.61
C GLU A 3 -62.45 -24.69 -23.99
N ILE A 4 -63.25 -23.76 -24.51
CA ILE A 4 -62.81 -22.41 -24.90
C ILE A 4 -62.43 -21.58 -23.66
N PHE A 5 -63.11 -21.79 -22.53
CA PHE A 5 -62.76 -21.14 -21.26
C PHE A 5 -61.46 -21.69 -20.67
N LYS A 6 -61.19 -23.00 -20.78
CA LYS A 6 -59.90 -23.59 -20.37
C LYS A 6 -58.74 -23.07 -21.21
N GLN A 7 -58.89 -22.97 -22.53
CA GLN A 7 -57.84 -22.48 -23.43
C GLN A 7 -57.51 -20.99 -23.22
N LYS A 8 -58.51 -20.14 -22.95
CA LYS A 8 -58.27 -18.73 -22.60
C LYS A 8 -57.60 -18.58 -21.23
N SER A 9 -57.94 -19.46 -20.27
CA SER A 9 -57.34 -19.47 -18.93
C SER A 9 -55.87 -19.91 -18.96
N THR A 10 -55.53 -20.95 -19.73
CA THR A 10 -54.13 -21.39 -19.87
C THR A 10 -53.26 -20.37 -20.60
N LEU A 11 -53.80 -19.70 -21.63
CA LEU A 11 -53.08 -18.63 -22.34
C LEU A 11 -52.83 -17.42 -21.42
N ALA A 12 -53.80 -17.06 -20.58
CA ALA A 12 -53.65 -15.98 -19.61
C ALA A 12 -52.58 -16.29 -18.56
N ILE A 13 -52.53 -17.52 -18.05
CA ILE A 13 -51.52 -17.99 -17.09
C ILE A 13 -50.10 -18.00 -17.72
N LEU A 14 -50.00 -18.41 -18.98
CA LEU A 14 -48.73 -18.37 -19.73
C LEU A 14 -48.24 -16.94 -19.94
N LEU A 15 -49.13 -16.02 -20.30
CA LEU A 15 -48.78 -14.62 -20.50
C LEU A 15 -48.37 -13.93 -19.19
N THR A 16 -49.05 -14.21 -18.07
CA THR A 16 -48.66 -13.64 -16.77
C THR A 16 -47.32 -14.17 -16.27
N SER A 17 -47.06 -15.47 -16.42
CA SER A 17 -45.77 -16.05 -16.04
C SER A 17 -44.60 -15.51 -16.89
N LEU A 18 -44.82 -15.30 -18.19
CA LEU A 18 -43.84 -14.68 -19.07
C LEU A 18 -43.49 -13.27 -18.59
N VAL A 19 -44.50 -12.43 -18.33
CA VAL A 19 -44.30 -11.04 -17.86
C VAL A 19 -43.55 -11.01 -16.53
N ILE A 20 -43.94 -11.85 -15.56
CA ILE A 20 -43.28 -11.91 -14.25
C ILE A 20 -41.81 -12.32 -14.39
N SER A 21 -41.51 -13.32 -15.23
CA SER A 21 -40.13 -13.77 -15.44
C SER A 21 -39.24 -12.72 -16.10
N THR A 22 -39.77 -11.94 -17.06
CA THR A 22 -39.03 -10.81 -17.65
C THR A 22 -38.75 -9.69 -16.64
N PHE A 23 -39.70 -9.36 -15.76
CA PHE A 23 -39.46 -8.35 -14.72
C PHE A 23 -38.39 -8.80 -13.74
N ILE A 24 -38.41 -10.05 -13.31
CA ILE A 24 -37.38 -10.62 -12.43
C ILE A 24 -36.01 -10.58 -13.11
N GLY A 25 -35.92 -10.98 -14.38
CA GLY A 25 -34.66 -10.95 -15.15
C GLY A 25 -34.09 -9.54 -15.31
N ILE A 26 -34.96 -8.54 -15.54
CA ILE A 26 -34.56 -7.13 -15.64
C ILE A 26 -34.05 -6.61 -14.30
N ILE A 27 -34.74 -6.91 -13.19
CA ILE A 27 -34.31 -6.50 -11.84
C ILE A 27 -32.94 -7.12 -11.50
N ILE A 28 -32.74 -8.41 -11.78
CA ILE A 28 -31.46 -9.09 -11.54
C ILE A 28 -30.35 -8.51 -12.43
N SER A 29 -30.65 -8.21 -13.70
CA SER A 29 -29.67 -7.60 -14.60
C SER A 29 -29.28 -6.18 -14.15
N LEU A 30 -30.25 -5.39 -13.70
CA LEU A 30 -30.01 -4.05 -13.15
C LEU A 30 -29.23 -4.10 -11.84
N THR A 31 -29.48 -5.06 -10.94
CA THR A 31 -28.70 -5.19 -9.71
C THR A 31 -27.27 -5.67 -9.97
N ILE A 32 -27.06 -6.59 -10.91
CA ILE A 32 -25.71 -7.04 -11.31
C ILE A 32 -24.94 -5.92 -12.04
N LEU A 33 -25.60 -5.12 -12.87
CA LEU A 33 -24.98 -3.99 -13.58
C LEU A 33 -24.73 -2.78 -12.66
N ASN A 34 -25.58 -2.53 -11.66
CA ASN A 34 -25.39 -1.46 -10.66
C ASN A 34 -24.57 -1.88 -9.45
N THR A 35 -24.30 -3.17 -9.24
CA THR A 35 -23.06 -3.54 -8.58
C THR A 35 -21.95 -3.18 -9.55
N ASP A 36 -21.58 -1.90 -9.55
CA ASP A 36 -20.21 -1.49 -9.80
C ASP A 36 -19.37 -2.61 -9.23
N SER A 37 -18.70 -3.33 -10.11
CA SER A 37 -17.67 -4.25 -9.71
C SER A 37 -16.84 -3.46 -8.72
N LYS A 38 -16.99 -3.75 -7.43
CA LYS A 38 -15.93 -3.53 -6.47
C LYS A 38 -14.82 -4.35 -7.07
N ALA A 39 -14.06 -3.69 -7.92
CA ALA A 39 -12.96 -4.27 -8.65
C ALA A 39 -12.20 -4.96 -7.55
N SER A 40 -12.19 -6.30 -7.65
CA SER A 40 -11.37 -7.17 -6.84
C SER A 40 -10.07 -6.43 -6.63
N GLY A 41 -9.73 -6.14 -5.36
CA GLY A 41 -8.61 -5.31 -4.98
C GLY A 41 -7.35 -5.84 -5.65
N THR A 42 -7.11 -5.38 -6.87
CA THR A 42 -5.91 -5.66 -7.61
C THR A 42 -4.89 -4.86 -6.87
N ASN A 43 -4.09 -5.54 -6.06
CA ASN A 43 -2.92 -4.97 -5.42
C ASN A 43 -2.13 -4.27 -6.53
N LYS A 44 -2.28 -2.94 -6.63
CA LYS A 44 -1.53 -2.15 -7.59
C LYS A 44 -0.06 -2.29 -7.20
N LEU A 45 0.83 -2.40 -8.17
CA LEU A 45 2.27 -2.38 -7.87
C LEU A 45 2.57 -1.11 -7.07
N GLY A 46 3.14 -1.24 -5.86
CA GLY A 46 3.33 -0.14 -4.90
C GLY A 46 2.18 0.10 -3.91
N SER A 47 1.22 -0.83 -3.77
CA SER A 47 0.13 -0.72 -2.79
C SER A 47 0.54 -1.03 -1.35
N ASN A 48 1.72 -1.60 -1.14
CA ASN A 48 2.28 -1.89 0.18
C ASN A 48 3.80 -1.65 0.16
N LEU A 49 4.33 -1.11 1.25
CA LEU A 49 5.76 -1.09 1.55
C LEU A 49 5.96 -1.95 2.79
N ILE A 50 6.82 -2.96 2.70
CA ILE A 50 7.08 -3.88 3.80
C ILE A 50 8.58 -3.86 4.10
N LEU A 51 8.93 -3.53 5.33
CA LEU A 51 10.28 -3.69 5.85
C LEU A 51 10.37 -5.05 6.52
N ALA A 52 11.28 -5.91 6.06
CA ALA A 52 11.43 -7.26 6.57
C ALA A 52 12.90 -7.58 6.80
N THR A 53 13.20 -8.26 7.90
CA THR A 53 14.50 -8.94 8.05
C THR A 53 14.53 -10.13 7.11
N GLY A 54 15.62 -10.29 6.34
CA GLY A 54 15.74 -11.16 5.16
C GLY A 54 15.52 -12.68 5.31
N GLY A 55 14.82 -13.18 6.34
CA GLY A 55 14.43 -14.59 6.45
C GLY A 55 13.14 -14.96 5.71
N THR A 56 12.35 -14.00 5.20
CA THR A 56 11.03 -14.29 4.58
C THR A 56 10.75 -13.59 3.23
N ALA A 57 11.75 -13.09 2.52
CA ALA A 57 11.57 -12.78 1.09
C ALA A 57 11.62 -14.07 0.24
N ARG A 58 10.68 -15.00 0.48
CA ARG A 58 10.53 -16.20 -0.35
C ARG A 58 9.62 -15.93 -1.55
N LEU A 59 10.23 -15.82 -2.72
CA LEU A 59 9.57 -16.09 -4.01
C LEU A 59 10.16 -17.32 -4.74
N SER A 60 11.03 -18.10 -4.11
CA SER A 60 11.51 -19.37 -4.71
C SER A 60 11.91 -20.43 -3.68
N GLU A 61 11.67 -21.68 -4.09
CA GLU A 61 11.75 -22.98 -3.41
C GLU A 61 13.18 -23.43 -3.01
N TRP A 62 14.14 -22.52 -2.83
CA TRP A 62 15.51 -22.88 -2.49
C TRP A 62 15.90 -22.37 -1.10
N ASP A 63 15.98 -23.31 -0.16
CA ASP A 63 16.22 -23.12 1.27
C ASP A 63 17.61 -22.52 1.56
N GLN A 64 17.64 -21.25 1.96
CA GLN A 64 18.63 -20.78 2.94
C GLN A 64 17.88 -20.18 4.13
N LYS A 65 17.96 -20.87 5.27
CA LYS A 65 17.44 -20.37 6.54
C LYS A 65 18.43 -19.35 7.07
N ILE A 66 18.13 -18.06 6.92
CA ILE A 66 18.88 -17.01 7.60
C ILE A 66 18.51 -17.09 9.09
N GLU A 67 19.47 -17.39 9.96
CA GLU A 67 19.26 -17.38 11.41
C GLU A 67 19.12 -15.94 11.92
N GLY A 68 17.91 -15.58 12.33
CA GLY A 68 17.54 -14.28 12.90
C GLY A 68 16.06 -14.27 13.30
N GLN A 69 15.66 -13.35 14.18
CA GLN A 69 14.24 -13.17 14.50
C GLN A 69 13.57 -12.52 13.29
N ASN A 70 12.79 -13.30 12.54
CA ASN A 70 12.06 -12.81 11.38
C ASN A 70 10.94 -11.88 11.84
N TRP A 71 10.97 -10.65 11.35
CA TRP A 71 9.87 -9.71 11.49
C TRP A 71 9.60 -9.01 10.17
N GLU A 72 8.34 -8.62 10.01
CA GLU A 72 7.83 -7.84 8.89
C GLU A 72 7.01 -6.69 9.47
N GLU A 73 7.29 -5.48 9.01
CA GLU A 73 6.56 -4.27 9.40
C GLU A 73 6.01 -3.61 8.13
N ILE A 74 4.69 -3.46 8.08
CA ILE A 74 4.04 -2.68 7.02
C ILE A 74 4.32 -1.20 7.30
N GLN A 75 4.96 -0.55 6.35
CA GLN A 75 5.30 0.86 6.40
C GLN A 75 4.20 1.71 5.77
N PRO A 76 4.00 2.95 6.26
CA PRO A 76 3.05 3.88 5.66
C PRO A 76 3.50 4.31 4.26
N LEU A 77 2.53 4.52 3.37
CA LEU A 77 2.78 4.97 1.99
C LEU A 77 2.55 6.47 1.81
N THR A 78 1.85 7.09 2.77
CA THR A 78 1.53 8.51 2.76
C THR A 78 1.89 9.18 4.07
N LEU A 79 2.15 10.48 4.03
CA LEU A 79 2.46 11.25 5.24
C LEU A 79 1.32 11.15 6.27
N ASN A 80 0.07 11.23 5.84
CA ASN A 80 -1.10 11.10 6.72
C ASN A 80 -1.14 9.76 7.46
N GLU A 81 -0.84 8.64 6.78
CA GLU A 81 -0.71 7.33 7.43
C GLU A 81 0.47 7.32 8.41
N ALA A 82 1.60 7.89 8.00
CA ALA A 82 2.80 7.95 8.83
C ALA A 82 2.55 8.75 10.12
N THR A 83 1.90 9.90 10.04
CA THR A 83 1.53 10.71 11.21
C THR A 83 0.63 9.97 12.19
N LYS A 84 -0.34 9.16 11.70
CA LYS A 84 -1.16 8.29 12.55
C LYS A 84 -0.32 7.23 13.28
N LEU A 85 0.76 6.78 12.65
CA LEU A 85 1.75 5.87 13.21
C LEU A 85 2.90 6.60 13.95
N LYS A 86 2.69 7.88 14.32
CA LYS A 86 3.63 8.72 15.06
C LYS A 86 4.96 8.97 14.34
N TRP A 87 4.95 8.98 13.01
CA TRP A 87 6.05 9.53 12.25
C TRP A 87 5.94 11.05 12.16
N GLU A 88 7.03 11.74 12.46
CA GLU A 88 7.16 13.19 12.41
C GLU A 88 8.02 13.60 11.21
N LYS A 89 7.42 14.36 10.29
CA LYS A 89 8.12 14.92 9.13
C LYS A 89 9.04 16.05 9.57
N GLU A 90 10.28 16.03 9.11
CA GLU A 90 11.22 17.14 9.25
C GLU A 90 10.71 18.37 8.47
N SER A 91 10.91 19.57 9.01
CA SER A 91 10.45 20.80 8.37
C SER A 91 11.19 21.12 7.07
N GLU A 92 12.45 20.72 6.98
CA GLU A 92 13.32 20.98 5.85
C GLU A 92 13.20 19.85 4.81
N CYS A 93 12.96 20.24 3.55
CA CYS A 93 13.15 19.35 2.41
C CYS A 93 14.56 19.51 1.84
N VAL A 94 15.14 18.40 1.42
CA VAL A 94 16.47 18.36 0.80
C VAL A 94 16.33 18.11 -0.71
N PRO A 95 16.87 19.00 -1.57
CA PRO A 95 16.85 18.80 -3.02
C PRO A 95 17.47 17.47 -3.44
N ASN A 96 16.88 16.79 -4.42
CA ASN A 96 17.24 15.44 -4.86
C ASN A 96 17.07 14.35 -3.80
N VAL A 97 16.34 14.63 -2.72
CA VAL A 97 15.99 13.65 -1.68
C VAL A 97 14.50 13.71 -1.35
N GLY A 98 14.01 14.86 -0.87
CA GLY A 98 12.64 15.03 -0.33
C GLY A 98 12.63 15.37 1.16
N TYR A 99 11.50 15.09 1.81
CA TYR A 99 11.31 15.31 3.26
C TYR A 99 11.60 14.03 4.02
N TYR A 100 12.51 14.11 4.99
CA TYR A 100 12.71 13.01 5.94
C TYR A 100 11.57 12.96 6.96
N SER A 101 11.36 11.78 7.52
CA SER A 101 10.44 11.58 8.62
C SER A 101 11.03 10.61 9.64
N LYS A 102 10.87 10.93 10.92
CA LYS A 102 11.38 10.13 12.03
C LYS A 102 10.22 9.54 12.81
N LYS A 103 10.29 8.26 13.15
CA LYS A 103 9.34 7.66 14.08
C LYS A 103 9.57 8.25 15.48
N SER A 104 8.59 8.99 15.95
CA SER A 104 8.54 9.58 17.29
C SER A 104 7.82 8.61 18.21
N ASP A 105 8.50 7.50 18.50
CA ASP A 105 8.11 6.66 19.61
C ASP A 105 9.04 6.95 20.79
N ASN A 106 8.46 7.13 21.97
CA ASN A 106 9.19 7.34 23.22
C ASN A 106 9.88 6.04 23.71
N SER A 107 9.93 5.01 22.87
CA SER A 107 10.71 3.81 23.11
C SER A 107 12.20 4.14 22.99
N LYS A 108 13.01 3.51 23.84
CA LYS A 108 14.44 3.86 24.04
C LYS A 108 15.33 3.63 22.81
N SER A 109 14.80 3.11 21.70
CA SER A 109 15.53 2.92 20.45
C SER A 109 14.97 3.83 19.37
N ILE A 110 15.79 4.77 18.91
CA ILE A 110 15.55 5.47 17.65
C ILE A 110 15.57 4.41 16.55
N GLU A 111 14.52 4.37 15.71
CA GLU A 111 14.50 3.49 14.55
C GLU A 111 15.76 3.77 13.69
N PRO A 112 16.48 2.74 13.23
CA PRO A 112 17.71 2.89 12.45
C PRO A 112 17.43 3.30 10.99
N TYR A 113 16.32 3.98 10.74
CA TYR A 113 15.92 4.46 9.43
C TYR A 113 14.94 5.63 9.50
N SER A 114 14.82 6.35 8.38
CA SER A 114 13.88 7.43 8.16
C SER A 114 13.15 7.19 6.84
N LEU A 115 11.83 7.42 6.83
CA LEU A 115 11.06 7.42 5.58
C LEU A 115 11.25 8.75 4.85
N ILE A 116 11.28 8.69 3.51
CA ILE A 116 11.44 9.86 2.65
C ILE A 116 10.16 10.10 1.86
N PHE A 117 9.62 11.31 1.94
CA PHE A 117 8.40 11.74 1.28
C PHE A 117 8.67 12.78 0.18
N ASP A 118 7.90 12.73 -0.90
CA ASP A 118 7.90 13.77 -1.93
C ASP A 118 6.98 14.95 -1.56
N ASN A 119 6.89 15.94 -2.46
CA ASN A 119 6.02 17.10 -2.31
C ASN A 119 4.52 16.75 -2.35
N ASN A 120 4.17 15.55 -2.86
CA ASN A 120 2.79 15.04 -2.87
C ASN A 120 2.49 14.16 -1.65
N GLU A 121 3.37 14.20 -0.63
CA GLU A 121 3.23 13.45 0.61
C GLU A 121 3.20 11.92 0.43
N LYS A 122 3.83 11.43 -0.64
CA LYS A 122 4.00 10.00 -0.91
C LYS A 122 5.39 9.53 -0.50
N VAL A 123 5.47 8.33 0.06
CA VAL A 123 6.75 7.67 0.32
C VAL A 123 7.44 7.39 -1.01
N ILE A 124 8.69 7.83 -1.12
CA ILE A 124 9.53 7.66 -2.31
C ILE A 124 10.85 6.96 -2.00
N GLY A 125 11.18 6.78 -0.71
CA GLY A 125 12.38 6.08 -0.31
C GLY A 125 12.52 5.90 1.19
N ILE A 126 13.64 5.32 1.57
CA ILE A 126 14.08 5.09 2.94
C ILE A 126 15.56 5.50 3.05
N TYR A 127 15.90 6.18 4.13
CA TYR A 127 17.27 6.45 4.52
C TYR A 127 17.62 5.56 5.71
N MET A 128 18.58 4.66 5.55
CA MET A 128 19.01 3.77 6.63
C MET A 128 20.30 4.30 7.27
N VAL A 129 20.45 4.08 8.57
CA VAL A 129 21.62 4.50 9.33
C VAL A 129 22.29 3.35 10.07
N SER A 130 23.61 3.47 10.23
CA SER A 130 24.40 2.57 11.06
C SER A 130 25.46 3.37 11.82
N GLU A 131 25.60 3.10 13.11
CA GLU A 131 26.72 3.60 13.92
C GLU A 131 28.01 2.80 13.66
N LYS A 132 27.87 1.58 13.14
CA LYS A 132 28.99 0.71 12.78
C LYS A 132 29.48 1.04 11.38
N GLU A 133 30.77 0.80 11.16
CA GLU A 133 31.38 0.93 9.84
C GLU A 133 30.72 0.00 8.82
N GLN A 134 30.42 0.55 7.65
CA GLN A 134 29.78 -0.14 6.55
C GLN A 134 30.67 -0.07 5.30
N GLN A 135 30.51 -1.06 4.43
CA GLN A 135 31.17 -1.08 3.13
C GLN A 135 30.35 -0.30 2.09
N PRO A 136 30.95 0.14 0.97
CA PRO A 136 30.20 0.68 -0.15
C PRO A 136 29.01 -0.22 -0.53
N PRO A 137 27.84 0.33 -0.86
CA PRO A 137 27.59 1.73 -1.25
C PRO A 137 27.30 2.70 -0.10
N TRP A 138 27.40 2.27 1.17
CA TRP A 138 27.21 3.15 2.31
C TRP A 138 28.27 4.26 2.35
N GLN A 139 27.88 5.43 2.85
CA GLN A 139 28.77 6.59 2.96
C GLN A 139 28.80 7.09 4.39
N LYS A 140 29.96 7.56 4.83
CA LYS A 140 30.11 8.20 6.13
C LYS A 140 29.56 9.63 6.06
N MET A 141 28.46 9.87 6.75
CA MET A 141 27.76 11.15 6.83
C MET A 141 28.07 11.86 8.15
N GLN A 142 28.11 13.19 8.13
CA GLN A 142 28.26 14.01 9.35
C GLN A 142 26.91 14.25 10.03
N ASN A 143 25.94 14.74 9.26
CA ASN A 143 24.55 14.91 9.65
C ASN A 143 23.65 14.70 8.41
N THR A 144 22.50 14.06 8.56
CA THR A 144 21.55 13.84 7.46
C THR A 144 20.15 13.61 8.02
N GLY A 145 19.18 14.40 7.55
CA GLY A 145 17.79 14.32 8.02
C GLY A 145 17.69 14.41 9.56
N PRO A 146 16.95 13.50 10.21
CA PRO A 146 16.80 13.50 11.67
C PRO A 146 18.05 13.06 12.43
N PHE A 147 19.08 12.56 11.75
CA PHE A 147 20.27 11.96 12.36
C PHE A 147 21.40 12.99 12.43
N ARG A 148 21.67 13.47 13.65
CA ARG A 148 22.58 14.62 13.90
C ARG A 148 24.02 14.23 14.23
N ASN A 149 24.27 12.99 14.65
CA ASN A 149 25.61 12.48 14.95
C ASN A 149 26.23 11.86 13.70
N PRO A 150 27.57 11.80 13.56
CA PRO A 150 28.22 11.09 12.47
C PRO A 150 27.81 9.62 12.42
N HIS A 151 27.45 9.14 11.23
CA HIS A 151 26.96 7.78 11.01
C HIS A 151 27.26 7.31 9.59
N TRP A 152 27.13 6.02 9.33
CA TRP A 152 27.07 5.48 7.98
C TRP A 152 25.63 5.52 7.49
N GLY A 153 25.43 6.10 6.32
CA GLY A 153 24.12 6.31 5.72
C GLY A 153 24.01 5.72 4.32
N ILE A 154 22.79 5.32 3.96
CA ILE A 154 22.43 4.95 2.59
C ILE A 154 21.01 5.40 2.27
N HIS A 155 20.84 6.03 1.11
CA HIS A 155 19.54 6.34 0.53
C HIS A 155 19.11 5.22 -0.41
N ILE A 156 17.90 4.73 -0.23
CA ILE A 156 17.26 3.76 -1.11
C ILE A 156 15.97 4.38 -1.62
N PHE A 157 15.92 4.70 -2.90
CA PHE A 157 14.77 5.32 -3.55
C PHE A 157 13.95 4.28 -4.33
N PHE A 158 12.64 4.26 -4.10
CA PHE A 158 11.68 3.41 -4.82
C PHE A 158 11.16 4.10 -6.08
N THR A 159 11.13 5.43 -6.05
CA THR A 159 10.81 6.29 -7.19
C THR A 159 11.84 7.42 -7.27
N PRO A 160 12.03 8.05 -8.44
CA PRO A 160 12.98 9.15 -8.57
C PRO A 160 12.66 10.29 -7.57
N PRO A 161 13.66 10.78 -6.81
CA PRO A 161 13.42 11.84 -5.84
C PRO A 161 13.11 13.18 -6.53
N PRO A 162 12.41 14.10 -5.84
CA PRO A 162 12.12 15.42 -6.37
C PRO A 162 13.42 16.19 -6.60
N THR A 163 13.54 16.82 -7.77
CA THR A 163 14.71 17.65 -8.12
C THR A 163 14.74 18.96 -7.33
N SER A 164 13.58 19.42 -6.87
CA SER A 164 13.43 20.66 -6.08
C SER A 164 12.42 20.49 -4.95
N CYS A 165 12.70 21.17 -3.84
CA CYS A 165 11.76 21.39 -2.75
C CYS A 165 10.92 22.63 -3.07
N GLN A 166 9.59 22.53 -2.91
CA GLN A 166 8.64 23.62 -3.15
C GLN A 166 8.17 24.25 -1.84
#